data_AF-A0A7S8EY61-F1
#
_entry.id   AF-A0A7S8EY61-F1
#
_cell.length_a   1.000
_cell.length_b   1.000
_cell.length_c   1.000
_cell.angle_alpha   90.00
_cell.angle_beta   90.00
_cell.angle_gamma   90.00
#
_symmetry.space_group_name_H-M   'P 1'
#
loop_
_entity.id
_entity.type
_entity.pdbx_description
1 polymer ?
#
loop_
_entity_poly.entity_id
_entity_poly.type
_entity_poly.pdbx_seq_one_letter_code
_entity_poly.pdbx_strand_id
1 'polypeptide(L)'
;MTGTTRSSAGLASEGLDARRRKLLFRSWHRGMREMDLILGSFADSEIGVLTSDEIDQYEKLLDIPDTEFLPLVTGERQVPADIDCPVLRKILAFRHSMTF
;
A
#
# COMPACT_ATOMS: atom_id res chain seq x y z
N MET A 1 13.34 -0.27 34.50
CA MET A 1 12.61 0.77 33.75
C MET A 1 13.42 1.06 32.49
N THR A 2 13.12 0.36 31.39
CA THR A 2 13.73 0.56 30.07
C THR A 2 12.62 0.43 29.05
N GLY A 3 12.44 1.48 28.25
CA GLY A 3 11.38 1.59 27.25
C GLY A 3 11.57 0.63 26.10
N THR A 4 10.47 -0.03 25.72
CA THR A 4 10.33 -0.68 24.42
C THR A 4 9.38 0.17 23.59
N THR A 5 9.94 1.11 22.84
CA THR A 5 9.28 1.75 21.71
C THR A 5 9.18 0.73 20.58
N ARG A 6 8.03 0.11 20.37
CA ARG A 6 7.56 -0.30 19.04
C ARG A 6 6.10 -0.79 19.07
N SER A 7 5.19 0.08 18.65
CA SER A 7 3.92 -0.30 18.02
C SER A 7 3.40 0.93 17.27
N SER A 8 4.14 1.36 16.24
CA SER A 8 3.67 2.41 15.31
C SER A 8 2.42 1.97 14.53
N ALA A 9 2.18 0.66 14.38
CA ALA A 9 0.98 0.11 13.73
C ALA A 9 -0.33 0.35 14.52
N GLY A 10 -0.25 0.59 15.83
CA GLY A 10 -1.45 0.88 16.66
C GLY A 10 -1.94 2.31 16.53
N LEU A 11 -1.01 3.26 16.46
CA LEU A 11 -1.32 4.70 16.40
C LEU A 11 -1.83 5.15 15.03
N ALA A 12 -1.42 4.47 13.95
CA ALA A 12 -1.92 4.78 12.62
C ALA A 12 -3.43 4.53 12.51
N SER A 13 -4.02 3.61 13.28
CA SER A 13 -5.44 3.19 13.18
C SER A 13 -6.40 4.04 14.03
N GLU A 14 -5.90 4.69 15.08
CA GLU A 14 -6.67 5.56 15.99
C GLU A 14 -6.97 6.91 15.33
N GLY A 15 -7.93 6.93 14.41
CA GLY A 15 -8.37 8.12 13.69
C GLY A 15 -8.68 7.89 12.21
N LEU A 16 -8.37 6.71 11.67
CA LEU A 16 -8.65 6.39 10.28
C LEU A 16 -10.11 5.99 10.06
N ASP A 17 -10.71 6.61 9.03
CA ASP A 17 -12.00 6.24 8.48
C ASP A 17 -12.08 4.72 8.24
N ALA A 18 -13.27 4.15 8.41
CA ALA A 18 -13.50 2.71 8.23
C ALA A 18 -13.02 2.20 6.85
N ARG A 19 -13.02 3.04 5.82
CA ARG A 19 -12.48 2.71 4.48
C ARG A 19 -10.98 2.45 4.53
N ARG A 20 -10.21 3.36 5.12
CA ARG A 20 -8.75 3.25 5.22
C ARG A 20 -8.32 2.00 5.98
N ARG A 21 -9.00 1.69 7.09
CA ARG A 21 -8.76 0.44 7.84
C ARG A 21 -9.04 -0.82 7.01
N LYS A 22 -10.10 -0.83 6.21
CA LYS A 22 -10.38 -1.95 5.29
C LYS A 22 -9.31 -2.10 4.22
N LEU A 23 -8.83 -1.00 3.65
CA LEU A 23 -7.78 -1.01 2.62
C LEU A 23 -6.43 -1.46 3.20
N LEU A 24 -6.06 -0.98 4.39
CA LEU A 24 -4.89 -1.46 5.11
C LEU A 24 -4.97 -2.98 5.33
N PHE A 25 -6.10 -3.47 5.82
CA PHE A 25 -6.32 -4.91 6.01
C PHE A 25 -6.20 -5.68 4.70
N ARG A 26 -6.83 -5.23 3.60
CA ARG A 26 -6.72 -5.85 2.27
C ARG A 26 -5.28 -5.83 1.72
N SER A 27 -4.47 -4.88 2.14
CA SER A 27 -3.07 -4.78 1.73
C SER A 27 -2.19 -5.81 2.43
N TRP A 28 -2.51 -6.11 3.69
CA TRP A 28 -1.85 -7.11 4.54
C TRP A 28 -2.45 -8.53 4.45
N HIS A 29 -3.48 -8.73 3.63
CA HIS A 29 -4.16 -10.03 3.47
C HIS A 29 -4.15 -10.45 2.01
N ARG A 30 -2.98 -10.32 1.38
CA ARG A 30 -2.73 -10.79 0.01
C ARG A 30 -2.21 -12.22 0.01
N GLY A 31 -2.47 -12.93 -1.10
CA GLY A 31 -2.03 -14.32 -1.26
C GLY A 31 -0.52 -14.48 -1.46
N MET A 32 0.19 -13.38 -1.75
CA MET A 32 1.63 -13.35 -1.99
C MET A 32 2.35 -12.52 -0.92
N ARG A 33 3.36 -13.11 -0.28
CA ARG A 33 4.15 -12.45 0.78
C ARG A 33 4.93 -11.23 0.29
N GLU A 34 5.39 -11.24 -0.96
CA GLU A 34 6.08 -10.10 -1.56
C GLU A 34 5.14 -8.89 -1.69
N MET A 35 3.92 -9.14 -2.17
CA MET A 35 2.87 -8.13 -2.30
C MET A 35 2.45 -7.56 -0.96
N ASP A 36 2.29 -8.43 0.02
CA ASP A 36 2.00 -8.07 1.40
C ASP A 36 3.04 -7.11 1.98
N LEU A 37 4.33 -7.41 1.77
CA LEU A 37 5.41 -6.55 2.25
C LEU A 37 5.43 -5.20 1.54
N ILE A 38 5.20 -5.16 0.22
CA ILE A 38 5.19 -3.91 -0.54
C ILE A 38 3.99 -3.05 -0.14
N LEU A 39 2.78 -3.59 -0.33
CA LEU A 39 1.54 -2.87 -0.18
C LEU A 39 1.22 -2.62 1.29
N GLY A 40 1.52 -3.59 2.16
CA GLY A 40 1.37 -3.44 3.60
C GLY A 40 2.24 -2.34 4.15
N SER A 41 3.55 -2.31 3.80
CA SER A 41 4.46 -1.25 4.25
C SER A 41 4.10 0.12 3.67
N PHE A 42 3.69 0.16 2.40
CA PHE A 42 3.18 1.37 1.76
C PHE A 42 1.92 1.88 2.45
N ALA A 43 0.93 1.01 2.67
CA ALA A 43 -0.32 1.37 3.32
C ALA A 43 -0.08 1.83 4.76
N ASP A 44 0.78 1.16 5.53
CA ASP A 44 1.10 1.57 6.91
C ASP A 44 1.66 3.00 6.96
N SER A 45 2.49 3.37 5.97
CA SER A 45 3.15 4.68 5.91
C SER A 45 2.28 5.77 5.27
N GLU A 46 1.62 5.47 4.15
CA GLU A 46 0.96 6.47 3.31
C GLU A 46 -0.55 6.56 3.58
N ILE A 47 -1.23 5.52 4.09
CA ILE A 47 -2.71 5.53 4.13
C ILE A 47 -3.32 6.64 5.00
N GLY A 48 -2.57 7.12 6.00
CA GLY A 48 -2.95 8.26 6.83
C GLY A 48 -2.79 9.61 6.15
N VAL A 49 -1.90 9.72 5.16
CA VAL A 49 -1.63 10.95 4.39
C VAL A 49 -2.33 10.99 3.03
N LEU A 50 -2.78 9.84 2.51
CA LEU A 50 -3.54 9.79 1.25
C LEU A 50 -4.84 10.59 1.36
N THR A 51 -5.10 11.41 0.35
CA THR A 51 -6.35 12.15 0.18
C THR A 51 -7.52 11.23 -0.17
N SER A 52 -8.75 11.72 -0.07
CA SER A 52 -9.93 10.90 -0.39
C SER A 52 -9.97 10.41 -1.85
N ASP A 53 -9.45 11.19 -2.80
CA ASP A 53 -9.33 10.79 -4.20
C ASP A 53 -8.29 9.68 -4.38
N GLU A 54 -7.13 9.82 -3.74
CA GLU A 54 -6.11 8.78 -3.73
C GLU A 54 -6.59 7.49 -3.07
N ILE A 55 -7.41 7.58 -2.02
CA ILE A 55 -8.02 6.41 -1.39
C ILE A 55 -8.94 5.67 -2.39
N ASP A 56 -9.69 6.39 -3.22
CA ASP A 56 -10.54 5.79 -4.28
C ASP A 56 -9.68 5.10 -5.36
N GLN A 57 -8.60 5.75 -5.78
CA GLN A 57 -7.64 5.16 -6.71
C GLN A 57 -6.97 3.91 -6.11
N TYR A 58 -6.57 3.96 -4.83
CA TYR A 58 -5.95 2.83 -4.15
C TYR A 58 -6.90 1.64 -4.03
N GLU A 59 -8.18 1.89 -3.77
CA GLU A 59 -9.20 0.83 -3.75
C GLU A 59 -9.31 0.12 -5.11
N LYS A 60 -9.29 0.87 -6.22
CA LYS A 60 -9.26 0.31 -7.58
C LYS A 60 -8.00 -0.50 -7.85
N LEU A 61 -6.83 0.00 -7.43
CA LEU A 61 -5.57 -0.75 -7.55
C LEU A 61 -5.62 -2.05 -6.74
N LEU A 62 -6.23 -2.03 -5.56
CA LEU A 62 -6.40 -3.21 -4.73
C LEU A 62 -7.43 -4.20 -5.29
N ASP A 63 -8.21 -3.85 -6.31
CA ASP A 63 -9.06 -4.80 -7.02
C ASP A 63 -8.26 -5.67 -8.01
N ILE A 64 -7.10 -5.18 -8.44
CA ILE A 64 -6.22 -5.89 -9.36
C ILE A 64 -5.63 -7.13 -8.66
N PRO A 65 -5.66 -8.31 -9.31
CA PRO A 65 -5.08 -9.53 -8.75
C PRO A 65 -3.57 -9.42 -8.64
N ASP A 66 -3.02 -10.06 -7.60
CA ASP A 66 -1.58 -10.02 -7.28
C ASP A 66 -0.70 -10.47 -8.45
N THR A 67 -1.18 -11.44 -9.25
CA THR A 67 -0.48 -11.96 -10.44
C THR A 67 -0.29 -10.92 -11.54
N GLU A 68 -1.18 -9.93 -11.62
CA GLU A 68 -1.09 -8.85 -12.60
C GLU A 68 -0.45 -7.61 -11.99
N PHE A 69 -0.70 -7.34 -10.72
CA PHE A 69 -0.16 -6.16 -10.05
C PHE A 69 1.32 -6.29 -9.70
N LEU A 70 1.77 -7.46 -9.25
CA LEU A 70 3.17 -7.70 -8.90
C LEU A 70 4.14 -7.35 -10.05
N PRO A 71 4.00 -7.87 -11.28
CA PRO A 71 4.93 -7.55 -12.36
C PRO A 71 4.92 -6.06 -12.75
N LEU A 72 3.83 -5.34 -12.50
CA LEU A 72 3.76 -3.89 -12.71
C LEU A 72 4.56 -3.14 -11.64
N VAL A 73 4.47 -3.59 -10.39
CA VAL A 73 5.16 -2.99 -9.24
C VAL A 73 6.65 -3.33 -9.22
N THR A 74 7.04 -4.52 -9.68
CA THR A 74 8.45 -4.92 -9.83
C THR A 74 9.11 -4.32 -11.07
N GLY A 75 8.34 -3.71 -11.97
CA GLY A 75 8.83 -3.16 -13.23
C GLY A 75 9.10 -4.22 -14.31
N GLU A 76 8.68 -5.46 -14.11
CA GLU A 76 8.73 -6.53 -15.12
C GLU A 76 7.75 -6.27 -16.28
N ARG A 77 6.66 -5.54 -16.02
CA ARG A 77 5.66 -5.15 -17.00
C ARG A 77 5.46 -3.62 -16.97
N GLN A 78 5.23 -3.04 -18.15
CA GLN A 78 4.88 -1.63 -18.26
C GLN A 78 3.48 -1.36 -17.68
N VAL A 79 3.37 -0.30 -16.88
CA VAL A 79 2.09 0.20 -16.37
C VAL A 79 1.19 0.64 -17.54
N PRO A 80 0.01 0.03 -17.73
CA PRO A 80 -0.94 0.51 -18.71
C PRO A 80 -1.50 1.88 -18.30
N ALA A 81 -1.75 2.75 -19.28
CA ALA A 81 -2.22 4.11 -19.04
C ALA A 81 -3.57 4.18 -18.28
N ASP A 82 -4.36 3.11 -18.33
CA ASP A 82 -5.65 3.00 -17.63
C ASP A 82 -5.52 3.02 -16.10
N ILE A 83 -4.42 2.48 -15.57
CA ILE A 83 -4.17 2.41 -14.13
C ILE A 83 -3.01 3.32 -13.69
N ASP A 84 -2.47 4.13 -14.61
CA ASP A 84 -1.40 5.09 -14.32
C ASP A 84 -1.96 6.26 -13.49
N CYS A 85 -2.15 5.99 -12.20
CA CYS A 85 -2.66 6.94 -11.25
C CYS A 85 -1.56 7.43 -10.29
N PRO A 86 -1.74 8.61 -9.67
CA PRO A 86 -0.82 9.15 -8.66
C PRO A 86 -0.43 8.13 -7.59
N VAL A 87 -1.38 7.34 -7.10
CA VAL A 87 -1.12 6.33 -6.06
C VAL A 87 -0.21 5.21 -6.55
N LEU A 88 -0.39 4.73 -7.78
CA LEU A 88 0.49 3.71 -8.34
C LEU A 88 1.94 4.22 -8.43
N ARG A 89 2.12 5.47 -8.86
CA ARG A 89 3.45 6.09 -8.89
C ARG A 89 4.07 6.23 -7.50
N LYS A 90 3.26 6.55 -6.48
CA LYS A 90 3.71 6.55 -5.08
C LYS A 90 4.15 5.17 -4.61
N ILE A 91 3.41 4.11 -4.95
CA ILE A 91 3.78 2.72 -4.62
C ILE A 91 5.12 2.35 -5.27
N LEU A 92 5.30 2.67 -6.56
CA LEU A 92 6.54 2.42 -7.29
C LEU A 92 7.72 3.20 -6.67
N ALA A 93 7.52 4.48 -6.37
CA ALA A 93 8.54 5.30 -5.71
C ALA A 93 8.90 4.76 -4.31
N PHE A 94 7.90 4.33 -3.54
CA PHE A 94 8.11 3.71 -2.23
C PHE A 94 8.91 2.40 -2.35
N ARG A 95 8.59 1.58 -3.34
CA ARG A 95 9.35 0.37 -3.67
C ARG A 95 10.82 0.69 -4.01
N HIS A 96 11.09 1.72 -4.82
CA HIS A 96 12.46 2.14 -5.10
C HIS A 96 13.21 2.61 -3.85
N SER A 97 12.50 3.15 -2.85
CA SER A 97 13.08 3.52 -1.56
C SER A 97 13.31 2.32 -0.64
N MET A 98 12.55 1.22 -0.80
CA MET A 98 12.79 -0.04 -0.11
C MET A 98 13.99 -0.74 -0.74
N THR A 99 15.18 -0.36 -0.28
CA THR A 99 16.39 -1.14 -0.57
C THR A 99 16.30 -2.45 0.22
N PHE A 100 16.39 -3.57 -0.47
CA PHE A 100 16.47 -4.91 0.12
C PHE A 100 17.92 -5.29 0.41
#